data_AF-A0A953UNX7-F1
#
_entry.id   AF-A0A953UNX7-F1
#
_cell.length_a   1.000
_cell.length_b   1.000
_cell.length_c   1.000
_cell.angle_alpha   90.00
_cell.angle_beta   90.00
_cell.angle_gamma   90.00
#
_symmetry.space_group_name_H-M   'P 1'
#
loop_
_entity.id
_entity.type
_entity.pdbx_description
1 polymer ?
#
loop_
_entity_poly.entity_id
_entity_poly.type
_entity_poly.pdbx_seq_one_letter_code
_entity_poly.pdbx_strand_id
1 'polypeptide(L)'
;MIHKAKELSAEQRLAIESLLGRAIAEQEEISIRTLPETLPVSAERRRAIIEELRKHFAAVDAQRQPVSPQEADEIINEALRSTRPNYRPVH
;
A
#
# COMPACT_ATOMS: atom_id res chain seq x y z
N MET A 1 -14.37 14.34 -2.10
CA MET A 1 -15.79 13.96 -1.89
C MET A 1 -15.93 12.51 -2.32
N ILE A 2 -16.72 11.70 -1.60
CA ILE A 2 -16.98 10.30 -1.94
C ILE A 2 -18.45 10.20 -2.35
N HIS A 3 -18.72 9.63 -3.51
CA HIS A 3 -20.07 9.40 -4.05
C HIS A 3 -20.33 7.91 -4.20
N LYS A 4 -21.57 7.47 -4.07
CA LYS A 4 -21.93 6.11 -4.52
C LYS A 4 -22.18 6.11 -6.03
N ALA A 5 -21.85 5.03 -6.71
CA ALA A 5 -22.04 4.91 -8.15
C ALA A 5 -23.50 5.15 -8.59
N LYS A 6 -24.47 4.69 -7.79
CA LYS A 6 -25.90 4.93 -8.00
C LYS A 6 -26.34 6.40 -7.92
N GLU A 7 -25.51 7.26 -7.32
CA GLU A 7 -25.80 8.69 -7.13
C GLU A 7 -25.22 9.55 -8.27
N LEU A 8 -24.52 8.91 -9.22
CA LEU A 8 -23.96 9.57 -10.39
C LEU A 8 -25.03 9.73 -11.48
N SER A 9 -24.97 10.86 -12.19
CA SER A 9 -25.69 11.00 -13.46
C SER A 9 -25.16 10.02 -14.51
N ALA A 10 -25.98 9.74 -15.53
CA ALA A 10 -25.60 8.84 -16.63
C ALA A 10 -24.32 9.30 -17.35
N GLU A 11 -24.17 10.62 -17.55
CA GLU A 11 -22.97 11.21 -18.17
C GLU A 11 -21.73 11.03 -17.31
N GLN A 12 -21.83 11.29 -16.00
CA GLN A 12 -20.71 11.11 -15.06
C GLN A 12 -20.27 9.65 -14.99
N ARG A 13 -21.22 8.72 -14.95
CA ARG A 13 -20.93 7.29 -14.92
C ARG A 13 -20.19 6.85 -16.18
N LEU A 14 -20.70 7.22 -17.36
CA LEU A 14 -20.09 6.88 -18.64
C LEU A 14 -18.64 7.39 -18.74
N ALA A 15 -18.39 8.62 -18.28
CA ALA A 15 -17.04 9.19 -18.27
C ALA A 15 -16.08 8.39 -17.38
N ILE A 16 -16.52 7.99 -16.18
CA ILE A 16 -15.68 7.21 -15.25
C ILE A 16 -15.47 5.78 -15.78
N GLU A 17 -16.51 5.12 -16.31
CA GLU A 17 -16.40 3.79 -16.91
C GLU A 17 -15.45 3.78 -18.10
N SER A 18 -15.47 4.85 -18.91
CA SER A 18 -14.54 5.04 -20.04
C SER A 18 -13.09 5.20 -19.58
N LEU A 19 -12.84 5.91 -18.48
CA LEU A 19 -11.50 6.04 -17.89
C LEU A 19 -11.01 4.73 -17.23
N LEU A 20 -11.91 3.97 -16.62
CA LEU A 20 -11.59 2.69 -15.97
C LEU A 20 -11.46 1.52 -16.97
N GLY A 21 -12.06 1.63 -18.15
CA GLY A 21 -12.14 0.55 -19.13
C GLY A 21 -13.08 -0.59 -18.71
N ARG A 22 -13.98 -0.34 -17.75
CA ARG A 22 -14.94 -1.32 -17.22
C ARG A 22 -16.20 -0.64 -16.69
N ALA A 23 -17.28 -1.41 -16.57
CA ALA A 23 -18.48 -0.98 -15.87
C ALA A 23 -18.25 -0.85 -14.35
N ILE A 24 -19.00 0.04 -13.73
CA ILE A 24 -19.00 0.29 -12.28
C ILE A 24 -20.24 -0.37 -11.66
N ALA A 25 -20.12 -0.96 -10.48
CA ALA A 25 -21.27 -1.55 -9.78
C ALA A 25 -22.05 -0.48 -8.99
N GLU A 26 -23.36 -0.63 -8.83
CA GLU A 26 -24.23 0.36 -8.15
C GLU A 26 -23.79 0.74 -6.73
N GLN A 27 -23.21 -0.22 -6.01
CA GLN A 27 -22.77 -0.06 -4.62
C GLN A 27 -21.30 0.35 -4.50
N GLU A 28 -20.61 0.56 -5.62
CA GLU A 28 -19.20 0.97 -5.63
C GLU A 28 -19.09 2.43 -5.15
N GLU A 29 -18.11 2.70 -4.29
CA GLU A 29 -17.81 4.06 -3.81
C GLU A 29 -16.73 4.69 -4.68
N ILE A 30 -16.99 5.90 -5.17
CA ILE A 30 -16.08 6.63 -6.05
C ILE A 30 -15.61 7.91 -5.36
N SER A 31 -14.29 8.07 -5.29
CA SER A 31 -13.63 9.26 -4.76
C SER A 31 -12.83 9.96 -5.86
N ILE A 32 -13.29 11.12 -6.33
CA ILE A 32 -12.53 11.95 -7.26
C ILE A 32 -11.64 12.91 -6.45
N ARG A 33 -10.33 12.89 -6.72
CA ARG A 33 -9.35 13.75 -6.08
C ARG A 33 -8.43 14.37 -7.11
N THR A 34 -8.25 15.67 -7.04
CA THR A 34 -7.15 16.35 -7.71
C THR A 34 -5.88 16.11 -6.91
N LEU A 35 -4.91 15.43 -7.51
CA LEU A 35 -3.57 15.37 -6.94
C LEU A 35 -2.81 16.61 -7.39
N PRO A 36 -2.06 17.28 -6.49
CA PRO A 36 -1.15 18.32 -6.93
C PRO A 36 -0.16 17.70 -7.91
N GLU A 37 0.19 18.45 -8.95
CA GLU A 37 1.26 18.05 -9.85
C GLU A 37 2.53 17.85 -9.02
N THR A 38 3.01 16.62 -8.96
CA THR A 38 4.25 16.34 -8.27
C THR A 38 5.37 16.90 -9.13
N LEU A 39 6.05 17.95 -8.64
CA LEU A 39 7.22 18.47 -9.31
C LEU A 39 8.20 17.31 -9.52
N PRO A 40 8.64 17.06 -10.76
CA PRO A 40 9.55 15.96 -11.03
C PRO A 40 10.83 16.18 -10.23
N VAL A 41 11.21 15.17 -9.44
CA VAL A 41 12.49 15.19 -8.73
C VAL A 41 13.59 15.19 -9.78
N SER A 42 14.52 16.16 -9.70
CA SER A 42 15.66 16.19 -10.63
C SER A 42 16.42 14.87 -10.60
N ALA A 43 17.01 14.46 -11.73
CA ALA A 43 17.74 13.18 -11.80
C ALA A 43 18.88 13.11 -10.77
N GLU A 44 19.50 14.23 -10.43
CA GLU A 44 20.50 14.36 -9.37
C GLU A 44 19.89 14.14 -7.98
N ARG A 45 18.77 14.82 -7.67
CA ARG A 45 18.10 14.68 -6.38
C ARG A 45 17.56 13.26 -6.19
N ARG A 46 17.07 12.63 -7.25
CA ARG A 46 16.62 11.23 -7.22
C ARG A 46 17.77 10.28 -6.89
N ARG A 47 18.94 10.46 -7.51
CA ARG A 47 20.15 9.68 -7.21
C ARG A 47 20.56 9.84 -5.74
N ALA A 48 20.61 11.08 -5.24
CA ALA A 48 20.93 11.35 -3.84
C ALA A 48 19.96 10.67 -2.87
N ILE A 49 18.65 10.71 -3.14
CA ILE A 49 17.64 10.02 -2.32
C ILE A 49 17.87 8.50 -2.32
N ILE A 50 18.14 7.91 -3.48
CA ILE A 50 18.39 6.47 -3.58
C ILE A 50 19.63 6.06 -2.78
N GLU A 51 20.71 6.84 -2.86
CA GLU A 51 21.94 6.56 -2.10
C GLU A 51 21.72 6.69 -0.58
N GLU A 52 20.99 7.71 -0.13
CA GLU A 52 20.64 7.84 1.29
C GLU A 52 19.77 6.69 1.79
N LEU A 53 18.77 6.27 0.99
CA LEU A 53 17.94 5.11 1.32
C LEU A 53 18.78 3.82 1.41
N ARG A 54 19.69 3.60 0.45
CA ARG A 54 20.59 2.44 0.46
C ARG A 54 21.46 2.43 1.72
N LYS A 55 22.05 3.57 2.08
CA LYS A 55 22.87 3.71 3.28
C LYS A 55 22.04 3.44 4.55
N HIS A 56 20.82 3.97 4.62
CA HIS A 56 19.93 3.73 5.75
C HIS A 56 19.60 2.25 5.90
N PHE A 57 19.16 1.59 4.83
CA PHE A 57 18.82 0.16 4.89
C PHE A 57 20.04 -0.72 5.17
N ALA A 58 21.21 -0.39 4.63
CA ALA A 58 22.45 -1.10 4.97
C ALA A 58 22.79 -1.01 6.47
N ALA A 59 22.55 0.15 7.11
CA ALA A 59 22.75 0.31 8.55
C ALA A 59 21.73 -0.51 9.36
N VAL A 60 20.47 -0.56 8.92
CA VAL A 60 19.43 -1.42 9.52
C VAL A 60 19.81 -2.89 9.38
N ASP A 61 20.24 -3.31 8.19
CA ASP A 61 20.63 -4.69 7.91
C ASP A 61 21.86 -5.12 8.71
N ALA A 62 22.85 -4.25 8.88
CA ALA A 62 24.02 -4.52 9.71
C ALA A 62 23.67 -4.71 11.20
N GLN A 63 22.56 -4.14 11.67
CA GLN A 63 22.07 -4.30 13.04
C GLN A 63 21.13 -5.50 13.21
N ARG A 64 20.74 -6.18 12.11
CA ARG A 64 19.88 -7.35 12.19
C ARG A 64 20.63 -8.49 12.87
N GLN A 65 19.99 -9.07 13.89
CA GLN A 65 20.42 -10.36 14.42
C GLN A 65 19.90 -11.46 13.48
N PRO A 66 20.76 -12.33 12.94
CA PRO A 66 20.29 -13.47 12.17
C PRO A 66 19.53 -14.40 13.11
N VAL A 67 18.28 -14.69 12.76
CA VAL A 67 17.45 -15.69 13.43
C VAL A 67 17.25 -16.87 12.49
N SER A 68 17.16 -18.07 13.04
CA SER A 68 16.77 -19.25 12.28
C SER A 68 15.33 -19.08 11.74
N PRO A 69 14.96 -19.78 10.65
CA PRO A 69 13.59 -19.79 10.16
C PRO A 69 12.57 -20.16 11.24
N GLN A 70 12.92 -21.10 12.11
CA GLN A 70 12.08 -21.54 13.23
C GLN A 70 11.85 -20.40 14.24
N GLU A 71 12.91 -19.70 14.65
CA GLU A 71 12.80 -18.55 15.56
C GLU A 71 11.99 -17.41 14.93
N ALA A 72 12.14 -17.17 13.61
CA ALA A 72 11.34 -16.18 12.91
C ALA A 72 9.84 -16.52 12.95
N ASP A 73 9.50 -17.79 12.68
CA ASP A 73 8.11 -18.28 12.75
C ASP A 73 7.56 -18.19 14.18
N GLU A 74 8.37 -18.51 15.19
CA GLU A 74 7.99 -18.40 16.60
C GLU A 74 7.67 -16.95 16.99
N ILE A 75 8.53 -15.99 16.61
CA ILE A 75 8.31 -14.55 16.85
C ILE A 75 7.01 -14.07 16.18
N ILE A 76 6.78 -14.46 14.93
CA ILE A 76 5.55 -14.10 14.20
C ILE A 76 4.33 -14.72 14.88
N ASN A 77 4.41 -16.00 15.26
CA ASN A 77 3.33 -16.71 15.92
C ASN A 77 3.01 -16.12 17.30
N GLU A 78 4.02 -15.70 18.06
CA GLU A 78 3.84 -15.01 19.33
C GLU A 78 3.11 -13.67 19.14
N ALA A 79 3.55 -12.84 18.19
CA ALA A 79 2.89 -11.57 17.87
C ALA A 79 1.43 -11.77 17.40
N LEU A 80 1.18 -12.82 16.62
CA LEU A 80 -0.17 -13.19 16.20
C LEU A 80 -1.04 -13.67 17.37
N ARG A 81 -0.50 -14.45 18.32
CA ARG A 81 -1.25 -14.84 19.53
C ARG A 81 -1.55 -13.64 20.42
N SER A 82 -0.64 -12.68 20.54
CA SER A 82 -0.85 -11.44 21.30
C SER A 82 -1.97 -10.58 20.71
N THR A 83 -2.02 -10.46 19.39
CA THR A 83 -3.04 -9.65 18.69
C THR A 83 -4.34 -10.41 18.44
N ARG A 84 -4.28 -11.74 18.36
CA ARG A 84 -5.38 -12.67 18.09
C ARG A 84 -5.26 -13.89 19.02
N PRO A 85 -5.86 -13.85 20.22
CA PRO A 85 -5.69 -14.89 21.24
C PRO A 85 -6.07 -16.31 20.79
N ASN A 86 -6.96 -16.44 19.80
CA ASN A 86 -7.40 -17.72 19.26
C ASN A 86 -6.60 -18.19 18.02
N TYR A 87 -5.54 -17.48 17.63
CA TYR A 87 -4.71 -17.87 16.49
C TYR A 87 -4.00 -19.20 16.75
N ARG A 88 -4.08 -20.11 15.77
CA ARG A 88 -3.36 -21.37 15.73
C ARG A 88 -2.52 -21.44 14.44
N PRO A 89 -1.19 -21.63 14.54
CA PRO A 89 -0.35 -21.84 13.36
C PRO A 89 -0.79 -23.09 12.60
N VAL A 90 -0.63 -23.07 11.28
CA VAL A 90 -0.80 -24.27 10.42
C VAL A 90 0.62 -24.73 10.07
N HIS A 91 0.98 -25.94 10.52
CA HIS A 91 2.29 -26.57 10.27
C HIS A 91 2.29 -27.34 8.96
#